data_AF-A0A7K9Z3I8-F1
#
_entry.id   AF-A0A7K9Z3I8-F1
#
_cell.length_a   1.000
_cell.length_b   1.000
_cell.length_c   1.000
_cell.angle_alpha   90.00
_cell.angle_beta   90.00
_cell.angle_gamma   90.00
#
_symmetry.space_group_name_H-M   'P 1'
#
loop_
_entity.id
_entity.type
_entity.pdbx_description
1 polymer ?
#
loop_
_entity_poly.entity_id
_entity_poly.type
_entity_poly.pdbx_seq_one_letter_code
_entity_poly.pdbx_strand_id
1 'polypeptide(L)' 'MALDWLSREQSSPGALCRELAATERDLDEARLAGKELRFHKERKDIVLLAAGQLG' A
#
# COMPACT_ATOMS: atom_id res chain seq x y z
N MET A 1 -3.15 -4.77 -8.79
CA MET A 1 -1.80 -4.38 -9.25
C MET A 1 -1.66 -2.85 -9.23
N ALA A 2 -0.47 -2.28 -9.48
CA ALA A 2 -0.23 -0.84 -9.35
C ALA A 2 -1.13 0.03 -10.26
N LEU A 3 -1.43 -0.43 -11.48
CA LEU A 3 -2.36 0.26 -12.40
C LEU A 3 -3.81 0.30 -11.86
N ASP A 4 -4.27 -0.76 -11.19
CA ASP A 4 -5.60 -0.77 -10.56
C ASP A 4 -5.71 0.29 -9.46
N TRP A 5 -4.61 0.53 -8.74
CA TRP A 5 -4.55 1.55 -7.71
C TRP A 5 -4.63 2.97 -8.29
N LEU A 6 -4.01 3.22 -9.44
CA LEU A 6 -4.13 4.49 -10.16
C LEU A 6 -5.56 4.76 -10.63
N SER A 7 -6.25 3.72 -11.13
CA SER A 7 -7.66 3.82 -11.54
C SER A 7 -8.58 4.08 -10.32
N ARG A 8 -8.28 3.44 -9.19
CA ARG A 8 -8.98 3.67 -7.91
C ARG A 8 -8.76 5.08 -7.37
N GLU A 9 -7.54 5.62 -7.46
CA GLU A 9 -7.24 6.99 -7.04
C GLU A 9 -7.99 8.02 -7.90
N GLN A 10 -8.05 7.82 -9.21
CA GLN A 10 -8.84 8.68 -10.10
C GLN A 10 -10.35 8.63 -9.79
N SER A 11 -10.86 7.45 -9.41
CA SER A 11 -12.27 7.28 -9.04
C SER A 11 -12.58 7.76 -7.62
N SER A 12 -11.61 7.67 -6.72
CA SER A 12 -11.69 8.05 -5.30
C SER A 12 -10.36 8.66 -4.85
N PRO A 13 -10.21 9.98 -4.95
CA PRO A 13 -9.00 10.66 -4.50
C PRO A 13 -8.68 10.35 -3.03
N GLY A 14 -7.41 10.07 -2.75
CA GLY A 14 -6.90 9.66 -1.45
C GLY A 14 -7.04 8.17 -1.13
N ALA A 15 -7.55 7.33 -2.04
CA ALA A 15 -7.62 5.89 -1.85
C ALA A 15 -6.20 5.29 -1.70
N LEU A 16 -5.26 5.77 -2.49
CA LEU A 16 -3.88 5.31 -2.45
C LEU A 16 -3.16 5.70 -1.15
N CYS A 17 -3.31 6.96 -0.72
CA CYS A 17 -2.74 7.43 0.55
C CYS A 17 -3.29 6.65 1.74
N ARG A 18 -4.59 6.34 1.74
CA ARG A 18 -5.22 5.51 2.79
C ARG A 18 -4.68 4.08 2.78
N GLU A 19 -4.55 3.48 1.60
CA GLU A 19 -4.01 2.13 1.47
C GLU A 19 -2.55 2.06 1.92
N LEU A 20 -1.74 3.08 1.61
CA LEU A 20 -0.36 3.15 2.06
C LEU A 20 -0.29 3.20 3.59
N ALA A 21 -1.07 4.08 4.23
CA ALA A 21 -1.14 4.18 5.69
C ALA A 21 -1.64 2.87 6.33
N ALA A 22 -2.62 2.20 5.73
CA ALA A 22 -3.10 0.90 6.19
C ALA A 22 -2.00 -0.17 6.08
N THR A 23 -1.29 -0.21 4.96
CA THR A 23 -0.23 -1.19 4.73
C THR A 23 0.95 -0.99 5.68
N GLU A 24 1.30 0.25 6.02
CA GLU A 24 2.32 0.57 7.03
C GLU A 24 1.92 0.10 8.42
N ARG A 25 0.66 0.36 8.80
CA ARG A 25 0.11 -0.10 10.07
C ARG A 25 0.09 -1.63 10.16
N ASP A 26 -0.36 -2.31 9.11
CA ASP A 26 -0.36 -3.78 9.04
C ASP A 26 1.06 -4.35 9.16
N LEU A 27 2.06 -3.66 8.58
CA LEU A 27 3.48 -4.01 8.68
C LEU A 27 3.99 -3.92 10.11
N ASP A 28 3.67 -2.82 10.80
CA ASP A 28 4.07 -2.60 12.19
C ASP A 28 3.37 -3.60 13.12
N GLU A 29 2.09 -3.86 12.93
CA GLU A 29 1.34 -4.88 13.69
C GLU A 29 1.91 -6.29 13.45
N ALA A 30 2.20 -6.65 12.20
CA ALA A 30 2.83 -7.93 11.87
C ALA A 30 4.23 -8.04 12.49
N ARG A 31 5.00 -6.95 12.51
CA ARG A 31 6.33 -6.90 13.12
C ARG A 31 6.28 -7.09 14.62
N LEU A 32 5.35 -6.43 15.30
CA LEU A 32 5.12 -6.59 16.74
C LEU A 32 4.64 -8.00 17.08
N ALA A 33 3.81 -8.61 16.22
CA ALA A 33 3.30 -9.96 16.40
C ALA A 33 4.30 -11.06 15.99
N GLY A 34 5.49 -10.73 15.49
CA GLY A 34 6.47 -11.70 14.99
C GLY A 34 5.99 -12.50 13.77
N LYS A 35 5.04 -11.93 13.01
CA LYS A 35 4.46 -12.55 11.80
C LYS A 35 5.37 -12.35 10.59
N GLU A 36 5.18 -13.18 9.58
CA GLU A 36 5.89 -13.05 8.30
C GLU A 36 5.58 -11.70 7.63
N LEU A 37 6.63 -10.93 7.30
CA LEU A 37 6.49 -9.59 6.74
C LEU A 37 6.53 -9.54 5.21
N ARG A 38 6.82 -10.65 4.53
CA ARG A 38 7.00 -10.68 3.07
C ARG A 38 5.77 -10.13 2.35
N PHE A 39 4.60 -10.65 2.70
CA PHE A 39 3.33 -10.21 2.11
C PHE A 39 3.07 -8.71 2.34
N HIS A 40 3.28 -8.21 3.56
CA HIS A 40 3.05 -6.81 3.88
C HIS A 40 4.05 -5.88 3.16
N LYS A 41 5.31 -6.31 3.00
CA LYS A 41 6.32 -5.59 2.22
C LYS A 41 5.98 -5.57 0.73
N GLU A 42 5.57 -6.70 0.16
CA GLU A 42 5.15 -6.77 -1.25
C GLU A 42 3.93 -5.88 -1.52
N ARG A 43 2.94 -5.89 -0.63
CA ARG A 43 1.78 -4.98 -0.73
C ARG A 43 2.24 -3.52 -0.66
N LYS A 44 3.16 -3.18 0.26
CA LYS A 44 3.69 -1.83 0.41
C LYS A 44 4.41 -1.38 -0.88
N ASP A 45 5.25 -2.23 -1.46
CA ASP A 45 5.98 -1.92 -2.70
C ASP A 45 5.04 -1.68 -3.88
N ILE A 46 3.96 -2.46 -4.02
CA ILE A 46 2.96 -2.26 -5.09
C ILE A 46 2.26 -0.90 -4.94
N VAL A 47 1.89 -0.52 -3.71
CA VAL A 47 1.22 0.75 -3.42
C VAL A 47 2.17 1.93 -3.60
N LEU A 48 3.43 1.80 -3.17
CA LEU A 48 4.48 2.80 -3.38
C LEU A 48 4.79 2.99 -4.87
N LEU A 49 4.85 1.91 -5.63
CA LEU A 49 5.04 1.97 -7.07
C LEU A 49 3.90 2.76 -7.72
N ALA A 50 2.65 2.49 -7.34
CA ALA A 50 1.50 3.26 -7.83
C ALA A 50 1.57 4.74 -7.41
N ALA A 51 2.02 5.04 -6.19
CA ALA A 51 2.19 6.42 -5.70
C ALA A 51 3.22 7.18 -6.51
N GLY A 52 4.33 6.54 -6.85
CA GLY A 52 5.38 7.11 -7.68
C GLY A 52 4.95 7.39 -9.13
N GLN A 53 3.86 6.78 -9.62
CA GLN A 53 3.29 7.06 -10.95
C GLN A 53 2.32 8.24 -10.96
N LEU A 54 1.96 8.79 -9.79
CA LEU A 54 1.11 9.98 -9.66
C LEU A 54 1.91 11.29 -9.65
N GLY A 55 3.25 11.21 -9.74
CA GLY A 55 4.18 12.34 -9.75
C GLY A 55 4.66 12.72 -11.15
#